data_AF-A0A0Q8D1N5-F1
#
_entry.id   AF-A0A0Q8D1N5-F1
#
_cell.length_a   1.000
_cell.length_b   1.000
_cell.length_c   1.000
_cell.angle_alpha   90.00
_cell.angle_beta   90.00
_cell.angle_gamma   90.00
#
_symmetry.space_group_name_H-M   'P 1'
#
loop_
_entity.id
_entity.type
_entity.pdbx_description
1 polymer ?
#
loop_
_entity_poly.entity_id
_entity_poly.type
_entity_poly.pdbx_seq_one_letter_code
_entity_poly.pdbx_strand_id
1 'polypeptide(L)'
;MSSPFRRSVLAVSAAALALAMSACMASAPSNGDGGAPKAHVGELQGNGPYQQFIVKYRDGSVPAREQDSVKARFASTAGNSGLKSGGGAIKLEHKLRLSVAADVFRADRPLSKAEAQKLMQTFAADPDVEYIEIDGVVSIMPIGGSLDR
;
A
#
# COMPACT_ATOMS: atom_id res chain seq x y z
N MET A 1 11.46 75.14 14.38
CA MET A 1 10.19 75.55 15.02
C MET A 1 9.11 74.55 14.60
N SER A 2 8.79 73.53 15.40
CA SER A 2 7.88 73.52 16.57
C SER A 2 6.38 73.65 16.23
N SER A 3 5.72 72.47 16.25
CA SER A 3 4.39 72.15 16.85
C SER A 3 3.08 72.62 16.14
N PRO A 4 1.86 72.23 16.59
CA PRO A 4 1.32 70.86 16.83
C PRO A 4 -0.20 70.64 16.46
N PHE A 5 -0.59 69.35 16.29
CA PHE A 5 -1.90 68.71 16.66
C PHE A 5 -3.21 69.17 15.96
N ARG A 6 -4.18 68.29 15.64
CA ARG A 6 -5.06 67.54 16.58
C ARG A 6 -5.86 66.40 15.90
N ARG A 7 -5.98 65.27 16.64
CA ARG A 7 -7.17 64.44 16.99
C ARG A 7 -8.03 63.83 15.87
N SER A 8 -8.60 62.63 15.93
CA SER A 8 -8.69 61.49 16.86
C SER A 8 -9.63 60.47 16.18
N VAL A 9 -9.34 59.16 16.13
CA VAL A 9 -10.35 58.06 16.18
C VAL A 9 -9.60 56.79 16.62
N LEU A 10 -9.70 56.36 17.88
CA LEU A 10 -10.53 55.23 18.37
C LEU A 10 -10.38 53.91 17.59
N ALA A 11 -9.79 52.90 18.24
CA ALA A 11 -10.40 51.57 18.34
C ALA A 11 -9.62 50.71 19.36
N VAL A 12 -10.24 50.53 20.52
CA VAL A 12 -9.95 49.49 21.50
C VAL A 12 -10.52 48.18 20.95
N SER A 13 -9.74 47.10 20.96
CA SER A 13 -10.19 45.79 21.43
C SER A 13 -9.02 44.80 21.51
N ALA A 14 -8.69 44.44 22.74
CA ALA A 14 -7.92 43.27 23.08
C ALA A 14 -8.82 42.03 22.97
N ALA A 15 -8.35 40.99 22.30
CA ALA A 15 -8.85 39.63 22.46
C ALA A 15 -7.72 38.65 22.07
N ALA A 16 -6.88 38.32 23.05
CA ALA A 16 -5.96 37.20 22.95
C ALA A 16 -6.76 35.91 23.20
N LEU A 17 -7.11 35.19 22.14
CA LEU A 17 -7.75 33.89 22.27
C LEU A 17 -6.67 32.80 22.33
N ALA A 18 -6.26 32.46 23.55
CA ALA A 18 -5.40 31.30 23.80
C ALA A 18 -6.26 30.03 23.66
N LEU A 19 -6.19 29.34 22.53
CA LEU A 19 -6.68 27.96 22.44
C LEU A 19 -5.63 27.01 23.02
N ALA A 20 -5.88 26.58 24.26
CA ALA A 20 -5.26 25.39 24.82
C ALA A 20 -5.81 24.15 24.08
N MET A 21 -5.10 23.70 23.06
CA MET A 21 -5.37 22.40 22.45
C MET A 21 -4.90 21.30 23.40
N SER A 22 -5.88 20.59 23.95
CA SER A 22 -5.72 19.44 24.83
C SER A 22 -4.98 18.32 24.10
N ALA A 23 -3.82 17.92 24.61
CA ALA A 23 -3.04 16.81 24.07
C ALA A 23 -3.62 15.47 24.58
N CYS A 24 -4.30 14.72 23.71
CA CYS A 24 -4.59 13.31 23.94
C CYS A 24 -3.34 12.48 23.64
N MET A 25 -2.48 12.30 24.64
CA MET A 25 -1.37 11.35 24.56
C MET A 25 -1.91 9.94 24.80
N ALA A 26 -2.21 9.21 23.72
CA ALA A 26 -2.42 7.76 23.78
C ALA A 26 -1.04 7.09 23.84
N SER A 27 -0.63 6.70 25.04
CA SER A 27 0.61 5.95 25.29
C SER A 27 0.43 4.50 24.81
N ALA A 28 1.00 4.16 23.66
CA ALA A 28 1.19 2.76 23.26
C ALA A 28 2.54 2.25 23.78
N PRO A 29 2.66 0.97 24.19
CA PRO A 29 3.94 0.42 24.63
C PRO A 29 4.90 0.28 23.44
N SER A 30 6.01 1.00 23.49
CA SER A 30 7.12 0.89 22.54
C SER A 30 7.95 -0.35 22.85
N ASN A 31 7.66 -1.45 22.16
CA ASN A 31 8.52 -2.63 22.16
C ASN A 31 9.30 -2.68 20.84
N GLY A 32 10.59 -2.31 20.88
CA GLY A 32 11.54 -2.49 19.78
C GLY A 32 11.44 -1.43 18.66
N ASP A 33 12.52 -1.28 17.90
CA ASP A 33 12.71 -0.37 16.76
C ASP A 33 11.38 -0.01 16.05
N GLY A 34 10.87 1.20 16.29
CA GLY A 34 9.48 1.60 16.07
C GLY A 34 9.04 1.76 14.61
N GLY A 35 9.56 0.95 13.70
CA GLY A 35 9.07 0.81 12.33
C GLY A 35 7.91 -0.19 12.26
N ALA A 36 6.95 0.07 11.36
CA ALA A 36 5.94 -0.94 11.03
C ALA A 36 6.63 -2.26 10.63
N PRO A 37 6.10 -3.43 11.01
CA PRO A 37 6.66 -4.70 10.59
C PRO A 37 6.79 -4.74 9.06
N LYS A 38 7.87 -5.34 8.54
CA LYS A 38 8.03 -5.49 7.09
C LYS A 38 6.94 -6.38 6.52
N ALA A 39 6.46 -6.06 5.33
CA ALA A 39 5.54 -6.93 4.59
C ALA A 39 6.21 -8.27 4.26
N HIS A 40 5.44 -9.36 4.31
CA HIS A 40 5.91 -10.66 3.82
C HIS A 40 5.87 -10.72 2.29
N VAL A 41 6.94 -11.24 1.68
CA VAL A 41 7.04 -11.41 0.23
C VAL A 41 7.14 -12.91 -0.06
N GLY A 42 6.11 -13.46 -0.67
CA GLY A 42 6.05 -14.87 -1.03
C GLY A 42 7.08 -15.24 -2.09
N GLU A 43 7.42 -16.53 -2.16
CA GLU A 43 8.38 -17.04 -3.14
C GLU A 43 7.78 -17.09 -4.56
N LEU A 44 8.61 -16.74 -5.55
CA LEU A 44 8.28 -16.92 -6.96
C LEU A 44 8.52 -18.36 -7.39
N GLN A 45 7.53 -19.22 -7.20
CA GLN A 45 7.55 -20.62 -7.60
C GLN A 45 7.34 -20.79 -9.11
N GLY A 46 8.01 -21.79 -9.70
CA GLY A 46 7.95 -22.07 -11.14
C GLY A 46 8.88 -21.18 -11.99
N ASN A 47 8.73 -21.28 -13.31
CA ASN A 47 9.53 -20.53 -14.28
C ASN A 47 8.78 -19.34 -14.92
N GLY A 48 7.54 -19.10 -14.49
CA GLY A 48 6.67 -18.08 -15.06
C GLY A 48 6.04 -18.47 -16.42
N PRO A 49 5.48 -17.50 -17.16
CA PRO A 49 5.43 -16.08 -16.80
C PRO A 49 4.46 -15.80 -15.65
N TYR A 50 4.77 -14.78 -14.85
CA TYR A 50 3.95 -14.38 -13.70
C TYR A 50 2.99 -13.27 -14.12
N GLN A 51 1.73 -13.33 -13.70
CA GLN A 51 0.76 -12.30 -14.08
C GLN A 51 -0.33 -12.05 -13.04
N GLN A 52 -0.62 -13.02 -12.18
CA GLN A 52 -1.65 -12.89 -11.14
C GLN A 52 -1.01 -12.99 -9.76
N PHE A 53 -1.47 -12.12 -8.86
CA PHE A 53 -0.88 -11.88 -7.56
C PHE A 53 -1.98 -11.70 -6.54
N ILE A 54 -1.63 -11.94 -5.29
CA ILE A 54 -2.49 -11.74 -4.12
C ILE A 54 -1.77 -10.77 -3.20
N VAL A 55 -2.43 -9.67 -2.84
CA VAL A 55 -1.92 -8.74 -1.83
C VAL A 55 -2.93 -8.64 -0.70
N LYS A 56 -2.44 -8.70 0.55
CA LYS A 56 -3.25 -8.35 1.71
C LYS A 56 -2.71 -7.07 2.32
N TYR A 57 -3.61 -6.14 2.57
CA TYR A 57 -3.32 -4.95 3.34
C TYR A 57 -3.60 -5.22 4.82
N ARG A 58 -2.81 -4.58 5.68
CA ARG A 58 -2.91 -4.67 7.14
C ARG A 58 -4.29 -4.26 7.59
N ASP A 59 -4.80 -4.99 8.58
CA ASP A 59 -6.03 -4.62 9.28
C ASP A 59 -5.93 -3.19 9.78
N GLY A 60 -6.98 -2.42 9.53
CA GLY A 60 -7.03 -1.03 9.94
C GLY A 60 -6.48 -0.02 8.94
N SER A 61 -5.87 -0.46 7.84
CA SER A 61 -5.53 0.42 6.72
C SER A 61 -6.76 0.82 5.91
N VAL A 62 -6.67 1.91 5.14
CA VAL A 62 -7.74 2.33 4.22
C VAL A 62 -8.01 1.27 3.14
N PRO A 63 -6.99 0.69 2.47
CA PRO A 63 -7.20 -0.37 1.47
C PRO A 63 -7.86 -1.64 2.02
N ALA A 64 -7.61 -1.98 3.29
CA ALA A 64 -8.31 -3.11 3.91
C ALA A 64 -9.83 -2.89 4.00
N ARG A 65 -10.27 -1.65 4.24
CA ARG A 65 -11.70 -1.33 4.43
C ARG A 65 -12.42 -0.90 3.15
N GLU A 66 -11.74 -0.21 2.25
CA GLU A 66 -12.35 0.48 1.12
C GLU A 66 -11.81 -0.06 -0.21
N GLN A 67 -12.66 -0.77 -0.96
CA GLN A 67 -12.27 -1.41 -2.21
C GLN A 67 -11.80 -0.42 -3.29
N ASP A 68 -12.36 0.78 -3.37
CA ASP A 68 -11.93 1.77 -4.37
C ASP A 68 -10.54 2.34 -4.07
N SER A 69 -10.13 2.37 -2.80
CA SER A 69 -8.79 2.81 -2.42
C SER A 69 -7.70 1.80 -2.86
N VAL A 70 -8.05 0.52 -3.01
CA VAL A 70 -7.16 -0.52 -3.57
C VAL A 70 -6.75 -0.18 -4.99
N LYS A 71 -7.70 0.25 -5.83
CA LYS A 71 -7.41 0.63 -7.23
C LYS A 71 -6.43 1.80 -7.31
N ALA A 72 -6.58 2.79 -6.41
CA ALA A 72 -5.64 3.91 -6.32
C ALA A 72 -4.24 3.46 -5.88
N ARG A 73 -4.16 2.55 -4.89
CA ARG A 73 -2.88 1.93 -4.47
C ARG A 73 -2.24 1.16 -5.61
N PHE A 74 -3.00 0.39 -6.37
CA PHE A 74 -2.50 -0.35 -7.53
C PHE A 74 -1.90 0.59 -8.59
N ALA A 75 -2.58 1.69 -8.91
CA ALA A 75 -2.06 2.68 -9.85
C ALA A 75 -0.76 3.33 -9.35
N SER A 76 -0.70 3.68 -8.06
CA SER A 76 0.49 4.23 -7.41
C SER A 76 1.67 3.25 -7.46
N THR A 77 1.46 2.01 -6.99
CA THR A 77 2.49 0.96 -7.00
C THR A 77 2.96 0.63 -8.41
N ALA A 78 2.06 0.57 -9.39
CA ALA A 78 2.43 0.37 -10.78
C ALA A 78 3.36 1.48 -11.29
N GLY A 79 3.03 2.74 -11.00
CA GLY A 79 3.88 3.89 -11.31
C GLY A 79 5.26 3.78 -10.66
N ASN A 80 5.31 3.47 -9.37
CA ASN A 80 6.53 3.40 -8.57
C ASN A 80 7.44 2.21 -8.94
N SER A 81 6.86 1.12 -9.45
CA SER A 81 7.62 -0.07 -9.88
C SER A 81 8.56 0.23 -11.06
N GLY A 82 8.27 1.27 -11.84
CA GLY A 82 8.96 1.60 -13.08
C GLY A 82 8.76 0.57 -14.20
N LEU A 83 7.93 -0.46 -13.99
CA LEU A 83 7.58 -1.45 -15.01
C LEU A 83 6.68 -0.80 -16.06
N LYS A 84 6.91 -1.14 -17.34
CA LYS A 84 6.20 -0.53 -18.47
C LYS A 84 5.34 -1.53 -19.23
N SER A 85 4.23 -1.04 -19.79
CA SER A 85 3.37 -1.72 -20.76
C SER A 85 2.97 -0.70 -21.83
N GLY A 86 3.32 -0.97 -23.09
CA GLY A 86 3.18 0.02 -24.16
C GLY A 86 3.89 1.34 -23.83
N GLY A 87 3.17 2.46 -23.95
CA GLY A 87 3.70 3.81 -23.68
C GLY A 87 3.64 4.27 -22.22
N GLY A 88 3.23 3.42 -21.27
CA GLY A 88 2.98 3.82 -19.88
C GLY A 88 3.49 2.83 -18.83
N ALA A 89 3.17 3.09 -17.57
CA ALA A 89 3.33 2.08 -16.52
C ALA A 89 2.44 0.85 -16.82
N ILE A 90 2.83 -0.32 -16.33
CA ILE A 90 1.94 -1.49 -16.37
C ILE A 90 0.59 -1.18 -15.70
N LYS A 91 -0.47 -1.87 -16.09
CA LYS A 91 -1.78 -1.75 -15.43
C LYS A 91 -1.99 -2.97 -14.54
N LEU A 92 -2.51 -2.72 -13.34
CA LEU A 92 -2.88 -3.77 -12.39
C LEU A 92 -4.40 -3.77 -12.26
N GLU A 93 -5.01 -4.84 -12.73
CA GLU A 93 -6.45 -5.01 -12.74
C GLU A 93 -6.89 -5.79 -11.50
N HIS A 94 -7.69 -5.16 -10.64
CA HIS A 94 -8.31 -5.85 -9.51
C HIS A 94 -9.31 -6.89 -10.03
N LYS A 95 -9.17 -8.14 -9.60
CA LYS A 95 -10.04 -9.24 -10.01
C LYS A 95 -11.11 -9.56 -8.97
N LEU A 96 -10.71 -9.65 -7.70
CA LEU A 96 -11.53 -10.26 -6.67
C LEU A 96 -10.95 -9.94 -5.30
N ARG A 97 -11.84 -9.68 -4.33
CA ARG A 97 -11.49 -9.67 -2.90
C ARG A 97 -11.84 -11.02 -2.26
N LEU A 98 -10.84 -11.68 -1.69
CA LEU A 98 -10.98 -12.93 -0.96
C LEU A 98 -11.61 -12.69 0.43
N SER A 99 -12.23 -13.72 1.00
CA SER A 99 -12.84 -13.67 2.34
C SER A 99 -11.84 -13.36 3.46
N VAL A 100 -10.54 -13.54 3.21
CA VAL A 100 -9.44 -13.19 4.14
C VAL A 100 -8.97 -11.74 4.01
N ALA A 101 -9.79 -10.88 3.37
CA ALA A 101 -9.49 -9.47 3.11
C ALA A 101 -8.21 -9.24 2.28
N ALA A 102 -7.84 -10.20 1.44
CA ALA A 102 -6.79 -10.06 0.44
C ALA A 102 -7.40 -9.81 -0.94
N ASP A 103 -6.68 -9.08 -1.79
CA ASP A 103 -7.11 -8.70 -3.12
C ASP A 103 -6.28 -9.45 -4.17
N VAL A 104 -6.97 -10.17 -5.05
CA VAL A 104 -6.38 -10.81 -6.23
C VAL A 104 -6.35 -9.79 -7.36
N PHE A 105 -5.20 -9.61 -7.98
CA PHE A 105 -5.05 -8.70 -9.11
C PHE A 105 -4.15 -9.29 -10.19
N ARG A 106 -4.31 -8.76 -11.41
CA ARG A 106 -3.62 -9.24 -12.58
C ARG A 106 -2.90 -8.10 -13.29
N ALA A 107 -1.63 -8.31 -13.64
CA ALA A 107 -0.89 -7.40 -14.52
C ALA A 107 -1.40 -7.51 -15.96
N ASP A 108 -1.43 -6.40 -16.69
CA ASP A 108 -1.91 -6.33 -18.07
C ASP A 108 -1.01 -7.02 -19.10
N ARG A 109 0.20 -7.43 -18.69
CA ARG A 109 1.10 -8.26 -19.49
C ARG A 109 1.84 -9.29 -18.63
N PRO A 110 2.39 -10.36 -19.22
CA PRO A 110 3.22 -11.31 -18.50
C PRO A 110 4.50 -10.65 -17.98
N LEU A 111 4.90 -11.00 -16.76
CA LEU A 111 6.12 -10.54 -16.11
C LEU A 111 7.13 -11.68 -16.03
N SER A 112 8.39 -11.35 -16.31
CA SER A 112 9.53 -12.22 -15.99
C SER A 112 9.70 -12.36 -14.47
N LYS A 113 10.51 -13.32 -14.02
CA LYS A 113 10.82 -13.51 -12.60
C LYS A 113 11.37 -12.23 -11.94
N ALA A 114 12.28 -11.54 -12.63
CA ALA A 114 12.88 -10.30 -12.12
C ALA A 114 11.85 -9.16 -12.02
N GLU A 115 10.95 -9.03 -13.01
CA GLU A 115 9.89 -8.01 -12.98
C GLU A 115 8.83 -8.32 -11.91
N ALA A 116 8.45 -9.58 -11.75
CA ALA A 116 7.54 -10.01 -10.71
C ALA A 116 8.12 -9.74 -9.32
N GLN A 117 9.40 -10.06 -9.10
CA GLN A 117 10.10 -9.76 -7.85
C GLN A 117 10.13 -8.25 -7.60
N LYS A 118 10.41 -7.44 -8.62
CA LYS A 118 10.41 -5.98 -8.51
C LYS A 118 9.02 -5.45 -8.13
N LEU A 119 7.96 -5.95 -8.77
CA LEU A 119 6.59 -5.56 -8.45
C LEU A 119 6.25 -5.91 -6.99
N MET A 120 6.54 -7.14 -6.57
CA MET A 120 6.27 -7.61 -5.21
C MET A 120 7.03 -6.80 -4.16
N GLN A 121 8.31 -6.47 -4.41
CA GLN A 121 9.09 -5.62 -3.53
C GLN A 121 8.56 -4.17 -3.49
N THR A 122 8.00 -3.67 -4.59
CA THR A 122 7.39 -2.33 -4.62
C THR A 122 6.12 -2.29 -3.75
N PHE A 123 5.29 -3.34 -3.78
CA PHE A 123 4.19 -3.48 -2.84
C PHE A 123 4.67 -3.62 -1.40
N ALA A 124 5.69 -4.43 -1.15
CA ALA A 124 6.21 -4.66 0.19
C ALA A 124 6.83 -3.41 0.85
N ALA A 125 7.14 -2.38 0.05
CA ALA A 125 7.59 -1.08 0.53
C ALA A 125 6.44 -0.18 1.04
N ASP A 126 5.17 -0.51 0.74
CA ASP A 126 4.01 0.19 1.28
C ASP A 126 3.76 -0.28 2.73
N PRO A 127 3.78 0.62 3.74
CA PRO A 127 3.59 0.24 5.14
C PRO A 127 2.22 -0.38 5.42
N ASP A 128 1.22 -0.10 4.58
CA ASP A 128 -0.12 -0.68 4.70
C ASP A 128 -0.16 -2.14 4.21
N VAL A 129 0.88 -2.66 3.55
CA VAL A 129 0.89 -4.05 3.05
C VAL A 129 1.31 -5.02 4.14
N GLU A 130 0.53 -6.08 4.32
CA GLU A 130 0.82 -7.19 5.23
C GLU A 130 1.61 -8.28 4.50
N TYR A 131 1.13 -8.73 3.34
CA TYR A 131 1.85 -9.66 2.48
C TYR A 131 1.52 -9.45 1.01
N ILE A 132 2.43 -9.92 0.16
CA ILE A 132 2.19 -10.10 -1.27
C ILE A 132 2.83 -11.39 -1.77
N GLU A 133 2.11 -12.10 -2.63
CA GLU A 133 2.57 -13.34 -3.25
C GLU A 133 2.00 -13.51 -4.66
N ILE A 134 2.51 -14.50 -5.37
CA ILE A 134 1.90 -14.93 -6.63
C ILE A 134 0.64 -15.73 -6.35
N ASP A 135 -0.37 -15.57 -7.20
CA ASP A 135 -1.48 -16.51 -7.24
C ASP A 135 -1.04 -17.77 -8.00
N GLY A 136 -0.47 -18.71 -7.24
CA GLY A 136 0.08 -19.95 -7.76
C GLY A 136 -0.98 -21.04 -7.91
N VAL A 137 -0.93 -21.80 -9.01
CA VAL A 137 -1.68 -23.05 -9.12
C VAL A 137 -0.90 -24.14 -8.38
N VAL A 138 -1.49 -24.74 -7.35
CA VAL A 138 -0.98 -25.98 -6.76
C VAL A 138 -1.06 -27.09 -7.81
N SER A 139 0.09 -27.48 -8.35
CA SER A 139 0.19 -28.66 -9.21
C SER A 139 0.07 -29.91 -8.33
N ILE A 140 -1.12 -30.50 -8.28
CA ILE A 140 -1.32 -31.80 -7.65
C ILE A 140 -0.80 -32.85 -8.62
N MET A 141 0.39 -33.38 -8.36
CA MET A 141 0.87 -34.57 -9.06
C MET A 141 -0.07 -35.75 -8.73
N PRO A 142 -0.53 -36.53 -9.71
CA PRO A 142 -1.35 -37.69 -9.44
C PRO A 142 -0.54 -38.75 -8.68
N ILE A 143 -1.01 -39.09 -7.47
CA ILE A 143 -0.55 -40.24 -6.69
C ILE A 143 -1.04 -41.53 -7.37
N GLY A 144 -0.32 -42.00 -8.39
CA GLY A 144 -0.76 -43.19 -9.14
C GLY A 144 0.28 -43.86 -10.03
N GLY A 145 1.57 -43.63 -9.81
CA GLY A 145 2.64 -44.15 -10.67
C GLY A 145 3.58 -45.13 -9.99
N SER A 146 3.07 -46.23 -9.41
CA SER A 146 3.83 -47.48 -9.24
C SER A 146 2.92 -48.58 -8.70
N LEU A 147 2.40 -49.40 -9.61
CA LEU A 147 2.21 -50.83 -9.41
C LEU A 147 2.24 -51.48 -10.81
N ASP A 148 3.41 -51.55 -11.43
CA ASP A 148 3.65 -52.64 -12.35
C ASP A 148 5.07 -53.17 -12.17
N ARG A 149 5.12 -54.51 -12.08
CA ARG A 149 6.26 -55.37 -11.82
C ARG A 149 7.21 -55.47 -13.01
#